data_AF-A0A1G9Z7X4-F1
#
_entry.id   AF-A0A1G9Z7X4-F1
#
_cell.length_a   1.000
_cell.length_b   1.000
_cell.length_c   1.000
_cell.angle_alpha   90.00
_cell.angle_beta   90.00
_cell.angle_gamma   90.00
#
_symmetry.space_group_name_H-M   'P 1'
#
loop_
_entity.id
_entity.type
_entity.pdbx_description
1 polymer ?
#
loop_
_entity_poly.entity_id
_entity_poly.type
_entity_poly.pdbx_seq_one_letter_code
_entity_poly.pdbx_strand_id
1 'polypeptide(L)'
;MRRWLLSVAALVAVTMVTTAIPAGASNSWNNYHWNRATSSTVLRLAILDSVTSTWDASLSQANADWNRSPVFENTVTASDTSTTTRRSCPA
;
A
#
# COMPACT_ATOMS: atom_id res chain seq x y z
N MET A 1 18.74 38.84 -16.83
CA MET A 1 19.48 37.64 -16.36
C MET A 1 18.91 37.08 -15.06
N ARG A 2 18.88 37.83 -13.94
CA ARG A 2 18.41 37.34 -12.62
C ARG A 2 16.95 36.85 -12.55
N ARG A 3 16.02 37.50 -13.27
CA ARG A 3 14.60 37.06 -13.35
C ARG A 3 14.42 35.74 -14.11
N TRP A 4 15.23 35.52 -15.13
CA TRP A 4 15.17 34.31 -15.96
C TRP A 4 15.67 33.08 -15.18
N LEU A 5 16.74 33.26 -14.39
CA LEU A 5 17.25 32.23 -13.47
C LEU A 5 16.22 31.82 -12.40
N LEU A 6 15.43 32.76 -11.88
CA LEU A 6 14.38 32.46 -10.90
C LEU A 6 13.22 31.66 -11.51
N SER A 7 12.82 31.98 -12.75
CA SER A 7 11.78 31.23 -13.47
C SER A 7 12.23 29.80 -13.80
N VAL A 8 13.50 29.63 -14.20
CA VAL A 8 14.08 28.30 -14.43
C VAL A 8 14.14 27.50 -13.13
N ALA A 9 14.57 28.10 -12.03
CA ALA A 9 14.62 27.44 -10.73
C ALA A 9 13.22 27.00 -10.24
N ALA A 10 12.20 27.86 -10.42
CA ALA A 10 10.83 27.53 -10.07
C ALA A 10 10.28 26.37 -10.91
N LEU A 11 10.56 26.35 -12.22
CA LEU A 11 10.14 25.25 -13.09
C LEU A 11 10.79 23.92 -12.70
N VAL A 12 12.09 23.93 -12.40
CA VAL A 12 12.82 22.73 -11.93
C VAL A 12 12.24 22.23 -10.61
N ALA A 13 11.97 23.12 -9.66
CA ALA A 13 11.36 22.75 -8.38
C ALA A 13 9.97 22.10 -8.56
N VAL A 14 9.14 22.64 -9.45
CA VAL A 14 7.83 22.06 -9.78
C VAL A 14 7.98 20.66 -10.38
N THR A 15 8.90 20.48 -11.34
CA THR A 15 9.10 19.18 -11.97
C THR A 15 9.54 18.10 -10.97
N MET A 16 10.42 18.44 -10.01
CA MET A 16 10.89 17.49 -8.99
C MET A 16 9.79 17.04 -8.02
N VAL A 17 8.82 17.91 -7.71
CA VAL A 17 7.69 17.56 -6.83
C VAL A 17 6.67 16.67 -7.55
N THR A 18 6.53 16.82 -8.87
CA THR A 18 5.49 16.11 -9.64
C THR A 18 5.92 14.74 -10.16
N THR A 19 7.22 14.44 -10.22
CA THR A 19 7.70 13.15 -10.75
C THR A 19 7.94 12.15 -9.61
N ALA A 20 6.90 11.42 -9.22
CA ALA A 20 7.09 10.21 -8.44
C ALA A 20 7.80 9.18 -9.34
N ILE A 21 9.09 8.90 -9.07
CA ILE A 21 9.81 7.84 -9.77
C ILE A 21 9.18 6.52 -9.33
N PRO A 22 8.67 5.67 -10.25
CA PRO A 22 8.17 4.37 -9.87
C PRO A 22 9.31 3.57 -9.25
N ALA A 23 9.14 3.16 -7.99
CA ALA A 23 10.05 2.24 -7.35
C ALA A 23 9.91 0.87 -8.04
N GLY A 24 10.87 0.52 -8.89
CA GLY A 24 10.94 -0.80 -9.49
C GLY A 24 11.33 -1.83 -8.43
N ALA A 25 10.51 -2.85 -8.24
CA ALA A 25 10.85 -4.01 -7.43
C ALA A 25 10.96 -5.24 -8.34
N SER A 26 12.04 -6.01 -8.23
CA SER A 26 12.12 -7.35 -8.82
C SER A 26 11.35 -8.31 -7.93
N ASN A 27 10.29 -8.97 -8.44
CA ASN A 27 9.60 -9.99 -7.68
C ASN A 27 10.38 -11.32 -7.80
N SER A 28 11.02 -11.78 -6.72
CA SER A 28 11.72 -13.07 -6.71
C SER A 28 10.76 -14.26 -6.55
N TRP A 29 9.45 -14.05 -6.72
CA TRP A 29 8.45 -15.06 -6.40
C TRP A 29 8.24 -16.05 -7.54
N ASN A 30 8.76 -15.79 -8.76
CA ASN A 30 8.61 -16.67 -9.92
C ASN A 30 7.14 -17.13 -10.07
N ASN A 31 6.86 -18.43 -9.89
CA ASN A 31 5.52 -19.02 -9.92
C ASN A 31 4.87 -19.22 -8.53
N TYR A 32 5.49 -18.77 -7.43
CA TYR A 32 4.89 -18.81 -6.11
C TYR A 32 3.78 -17.75 -6.01
N HIS A 33 2.58 -18.24 -5.75
CA HIS A 33 1.39 -17.45 -5.49
C HIS A 33 0.63 -18.07 -4.32
N TRP A 34 -0.14 -17.26 -3.62
CA TRP A 34 -1.11 -17.77 -2.66
C TRP A 34 -2.03 -18.75 -3.40
N ASN A 35 -2.09 -20.00 -2.92
CA ASN A 35 -2.91 -21.03 -3.52
C ASN A 35 -4.39 -20.60 -3.44
N ARG A 36 -5.01 -20.35 -4.59
CA ARG A 36 -6.44 -20.05 -4.68
C ARG A 36 -7.20 -21.37 -4.75
N ALA A 37 -7.38 -22.01 -3.60
CA ALA A 37 -8.23 -23.19 -3.48
C ALA A 37 -9.73 -22.83 -3.51
N THR A 38 -10.12 -21.90 -4.39
CA THR A 38 -11.48 -21.35 -4.47
C THR A 38 -11.98 -21.39 -5.90
N SER A 39 -13.25 -21.77 -6.11
CA SER A 39 -13.92 -21.64 -7.42
C SER A 39 -14.13 -20.18 -7.84
N SER A 40 -13.97 -19.24 -6.92
CA SER A 40 -14.05 -17.81 -7.19
C SER A 40 -12.72 -17.28 -7.73
N THR A 41 -12.81 -16.45 -8.76
CA THR A 41 -11.69 -15.66 -9.31
C THR A 41 -11.33 -14.45 -8.44
N VAL A 42 -12.21 -14.10 -7.47
CA VAL A 42 -12.05 -12.96 -6.56
C VAL A 42 -11.69 -13.46 -5.17
N LEU A 43 -10.60 -12.94 -4.63
CA LEU A 43 -10.14 -13.19 -3.27
C LEU A 43 -10.69 -12.11 -2.32
N ARG A 44 -11.43 -12.55 -1.30
CA ARG A 44 -12.03 -11.69 -0.28
C ARG A 44 -11.31 -11.91 1.04
N LEU A 45 -10.58 -10.90 1.50
CA LEU A 45 -9.85 -10.94 2.76
C LEU A 45 -10.41 -9.90 3.73
N ALA A 46 -10.62 -10.30 4.98
CA ALA A 46 -10.81 -9.37 6.08
C ALA A 46 -9.43 -8.96 6.62
N ILE A 47 -9.08 -7.69 6.42
CA ILE A 47 -7.83 -7.12 6.94
C ILE A 47 -8.11 -6.55 8.33
N LEU A 48 -7.53 -7.19 9.34
CA LEU A 48 -7.57 -6.66 10.70
C LEU A 48 -6.70 -5.40 10.78
N ASP A 49 -7.31 -4.28 11.14
CA ASP A 49 -6.56 -3.10 11.53
C ASP A 49 -5.77 -3.43 12.81
N SER A 50 -4.45 -3.51 12.71
CA SER A 50 -3.58 -3.89 13.81
C SER A 50 -2.46 -2.87 14.02
N VAL A 51 -2.59 -1.69 13.39
CA VAL A 51 -1.62 -0.61 13.45
C VAL A 51 -2.05 0.45 14.47
N THR A 52 -1.17 1.40 14.78
CA THR A 52 -1.54 2.59 15.56
C THR A 52 -2.20 3.62 14.66
N SER A 53 -3.00 4.52 15.23
CA SER A 53 -3.75 5.55 14.47
C SER A 53 -2.94 6.37 13.47
N THR A 54 -1.65 6.63 13.74
CA THR A 54 -0.74 7.30 12.80
C THR A 54 -0.59 6.59 11.45
N TRP A 55 -0.89 5.29 11.37
CA TRP A 55 -0.77 4.45 10.18
C TRP A 55 -2.10 4.19 9.47
N ASP A 56 -3.23 4.63 10.01
CA ASP A 56 -4.57 4.32 9.47
C ASP A 56 -4.73 4.79 8.02
N ALA A 57 -4.22 5.99 7.71
CA ALA A 57 -4.23 6.52 6.35
C ALA A 57 -3.45 5.63 5.38
N SER A 58 -2.29 5.11 5.81
CA SER A 58 -1.48 4.19 5.01
C SER A 58 -2.15 2.84 4.83
N LEU A 59 -2.78 2.30 5.88
CA LEU A 59 -3.56 1.06 5.80
C LEU A 59 -4.74 1.20 4.84
N SER A 60 -5.49 2.30 4.95
CA SER A 60 -6.62 2.62 4.07
C SER A 60 -6.19 2.73 2.61
N GLN A 61 -5.10 3.49 2.35
CA GLN A 61 -4.55 3.66 1.01
C GLN A 61 -4.08 2.33 0.41
N ALA A 62 -3.34 1.53 1.18
CA ALA A 62 -2.90 0.21 0.74
C ALA A 62 -4.09 -0.70 0.40
N ASN A 63 -5.13 -0.75 1.25
CA ASN A 63 -6.33 -1.52 0.98
C ASN A 63 -7.03 -1.08 -0.32
N ALA A 64 -7.15 0.24 -0.53
CA ALA A 64 -7.72 0.80 -1.76
C ALA A 64 -6.90 0.43 -3.00
N ASP A 65 -5.57 0.50 -2.91
CA ASP A 65 -4.67 0.16 -4.03
C ASP A 65 -4.75 -1.32 -4.41
N TRP A 66 -4.82 -2.23 -3.43
CA TRP A 66 -5.01 -3.66 -3.69
C TRP A 66 -6.37 -3.96 -4.34
N ASN A 67 -7.43 -3.28 -3.90
CA ASN A 67 -8.79 -3.43 -4.44
C ASN A 67 -8.99 -2.79 -5.83
N ARG A 68 -7.99 -2.09 -6.38
CA ARG A 68 -8.03 -1.71 -7.81
C ARG A 68 -7.93 -2.92 -8.74
N SER A 69 -7.37 -4.02 -8.24
CA SER A 69 -7.30 -5.27 -8.98
C SER A 69 -8.65 -5.98 -8.96
N PRO A 70 -9.15 -6.51 -10.11
CA PRO A 70 -10.39 -7.29 -10.15
C PRO A 70 -10.29 -8.63 -9.41
N VAL A 71 -9.09 -8.95 -8.90
CA VAL A 71 -8.80 -10.18 -8.16
C VAL A 71 -9.03 -10.03 -6.66
N PHE A 72 -9.17 -8.80 -6.13
CA PHE A 72 -9.29 -8.54 -4.70
C PHE A 72 -10.56 -7.76 -4.35
N GLU A 73 -11.23 -8.18 -3.28
CA GLU A 73 -12.33 -7.47 -2.62
C GLU A 73 -12.08 -7.51 -1.10
N ASN A 74 -11.08 -6.76 -0.66
CA ASN A 74 -10.66 -6.71 0.74
C ASN A 74 -11.48 -5.69 1.53
N THR A 75 -11.75 -6.00 2.79
CA THR A 75 -12.38 -5.07 3.73
C THR A 75 -11.50 -4.88 4.96
N VAL A 76 -11.38 -3.66 5.45
CA VAL A 76 -10.71 -3.40 6.73
C VAL A 76 -11.75 -3.57 7.85
N THR A 77 -11.43 -4.43 8.81
CA THR A 77 -12.23 -4.65 10.00
C THR A 77 -11.61 -3.92 11.19
N ALA A 78 -12.46 -3.36 12.06
CA ALA A 78 -12.00 -2.65 13.26
C ALA A 78 -11.04 -3.51 14.09
N SER A 79 -10.08 -2.85 14.71
CA SER A 79 -9.17 -3.47 15.65
C SER A 79 -9.97 -4.10 16.80
N ASP A 80 -10.00 -5.43 16.86
CA ASP A 80 -10.56 -6.14 18.00
C ASP A 80 -9.41 -6.68 18.86
N THR A 81 -9.22 -6.06 20.03
CA THR A 81 -8.24 -6.48 21.03
C THR A 81 -8.85 -7.39 22.11
N SER A 82 -10.13 -7.75 22.00
CA SER A 82 -10.81 -8.59 23.00
C SER A 82 -10.28 -10.03 23.03
N THR A 83 -9.67 -10.50 21.93
CA THR A 83 -9.08 -11.84 21.79
C THR A 83 -7.56 -11.83 21.66
N THR A 84 -6.90 -10.66 21.76
CA THR A 84 -5.47 -10.53 21.48
C THR A 84 -4.58 -11.01 22.62
N THR A 85 -4.36 -12.32 22.71
CA THR A 85 -2.98 -12.78 22.86
C THR A 85 -2.34 -12.66 21.47
N ARG A 86 -1.84 -11.47 21.10
CA ARG A 86 -0.99 -11.35 19.90
C ARG A 86 0.24 -12.20 20.18
N ARG A 87 0.37 -13.34 19.52
CA ARG A 87 1.58 -14.17 19.63
C ARG A 87 2.73 -13.37 19.02
N SER A 88 3.55 -12.76 19.85
CA SER A 88 4.84 -12.24 19.41
C SER A 88 5.72 -13.43 19.03
N CYS A 89 6.34 -13.37 17.86
CA CYS A 89 7.50 -14.21 17.63
C CYS A 89 8.59 -13.71 18.58
N PRO A 90 9.25 -14.58 19.38
CA PRO A 90 10.45 -14.20 20.09
C PRO A 90 11.47 -13.66 19.08
N ALA A 91 12.18 -12.61 19.46
CA ALA A 91 13.31 -12.09 18.69
C ALA A 91 14.45 -13.12 18.59
#